data_AF-A0A183I4E7-F1
#
_entry.id   AF-A0A183I4E7-F1
#
_cell.length_a   1.000
_cell.length_b   1.000
_cell.length_c   1.000
_cell.angle_alpha   90.00
_cell.angle_beta   90.00
_cell.angle_gamma   90.00
#
_symmetry.space_group_name_H-M   'P 1'
#
loop_
_entity.id
_entity.type
_entity.pdbx_description
1 polymer ?
#
loop_
_entity_poly.entity_id
_entity_poly.type
_entity_poly.pdbx_seq_one_letter_code
_entity_poly.pdbx_strand_id
1 'polypeptide(L)'
;MIVPISFICGVTTLDYDHTAMLGSTIESIAWHKAGIFKNGGMAVVSKQPNAAMQMLKKRASCKNCLIWVAPPFNAYGWPLRNVEYGISGIHQQLNITLAFQLVKLWLEKVHKFTDLFKHIENTSLSNPEMSPAFVVPQKFLDGIRLCQWHGRSQIIKRGSVTYYLDGAHTPKSLECCMEWFLSEKQKGSRSWECDPFQILLFHCTGTRDPAIFLPELSKYKFSLALFCPAQLNPVTDLHSDQADYTHSIHQQLIRIADHAAMWRDFNFADSSAEEFDCVQKAMERIEKLGAEKKEVVVLVTGSLHLVGSVLAALDFKSIFLA
;
A
#
# COMPACT_ATOMS: atom_id res chain seq x y z
N MET A 1 8.40 -23.55 13.06
CA MET A 1 7.49 -22.52 13.61
C MET A 1 6.06 -22.99 13.41
N ILE A 2 5.43 -23.56 14.45
CA ILE A 2 4.00 -23.90 14.42
C ILE A 2 3.27 -22.58 14.65
N VAL A 3 2.67 -22.04 13.61
CA VAL A 3 1.76 -20.89 13.76
C VAL A 3 0.63 -21.37 14.68
N PRO A 4 0.35 -20.70 15.81
CA PRO A 4 -0.75 -21.06 16.69
C PRO A 4 -2.05 -21.16 15.88
N ILE A 5 -2.96 -22.05 16.29
CA ILE A 5 -4.19 -22.31 15.54
C ILE A 5 -5.05 -21.04 15.54
N SER A 6 -4.89 -20.22 14.50
CA SER A 6 -5.83 -19.14 14.23
C SER A 6 -7.08 -19.76 13.64
N PHE A 7 -8.16 -19.73 14.41
CA PHE A 7 -9.45 -20.20 13.95
C PHE A 7 -10.13 -19.24 12.96
N ILE A 8 -9.64 -18.00 12.86
CA ILE A 8 -10.17 -16.98 11.97
C ILE A 8 -9.00 -16.43 11.15
N CYS A 9 -9.17 -16.33 9.83
CA CYS A 9 -8.14 -15.81 8.95
C CYS A 9 -8.72 -14.89 7.88
N GLY A 10 -7.90 -13.96 7.43
CA GLY A 10 -8.24 -12.97 6.41
C GLY A 10 -7.38 -13.14 5.17
N VAL A 11 -7.97 -13.06 3.98
CA VAL A 11 -7.23 -12.92 2.72
C VAL A 11 -7.63 -11.61 2.06
N THR A 12 -6.70 -10.64 2.07
CA THR A 12 -6.85 -9.36 1.36
C THR A 12 -6.85 -9.56 -0.15
N THR A 13 -7.08 -8.50 -0.91
CA THR A 13 -6.95 -8.52 -2.39
C THR A 13 -5.62 -9.16 -2.81
N LEU A 14 -5.71 -10.09 -3.75
CA LEU A 14 -4.56 -10.79 -4.32
C LEU A 14 -4.10 -10.09 -5.59
N ASP A 15 -2.78 -9.98 -5.73
CA ASP A 15 -2.12 -9.45 -6.91
C ASP A 15 -0.83 -10.24 -7.19
N TYR A 16 -0.24 -10.02 -8.36
CA TYR A 16 1.00 -10.64 -8.82
C TYR A 16 2.20 -10.09 -8.06
N ASP A 17 2.39 -10.62 -6.85
CA ASP A 17 3.52 -10.33 -5.99
C ASP A 17 4.26 -11.62 -5.62
N HIS A 18 5.57 -11.54 -5.49
CA HIS A 18 6.45 -12.68 -5.19
C HIS A 18 6.25 -13.89 -6.14
N THR A 19 6.05 -13.64 -7.44
CA THR A 19 5.77 -14.67 -8.45
C THR A 19 6.86 -15.74 -8.57
N ALA A 20 8.11 -15.39 -8.28
CA ALA A 20 9.23 -16.35 -8.23
C ALA A 20 9.03 -17.46 -7.17
N MET A 21 8.33 -17.17 -6.08
CA MET A 21 8.07 -18.11 -4.98
C MET A 21 6.64 -18.68 -5.02
N LEU A 22 5.65 -17.85 -5.42
CA LEU A 22 4.23 -18.19 -5.35
C LEU A 22 3.66 -18.69 -6.69
N GLY A 23 4.48 -18.69 -7.74
CA GLY A 23 4.09 -19.02 -9.11
C GLY A 23 3.60 -17.82 -9.91
N SER A 24 3.47 -18.01 -11.22
CA SER A 24 3.18 -16.95 -12.19
C SER A 24 1.69 -16.70 -12.44
N THR A 25 0.78 -17.43 -11.79
CA THR A 25 -0.66 -17.27 -12.00
C THR A 25 -1.38 -16.84 -10.72
N ILE A 26 -2.52 -16.15 -10.86
CA ILE A 26 -3.29 -15.70 -9.70
C ILE A 26 -3.84 -16.88 -8.89
N GLU A 27 -4.09 -18.03 -9.53
CA GLU A 27 -4.51 -19.27 -8.90
C GLU A 27 -3.39 -19.87 -8.05
N SER A 28 -2.14 -19.89 -8.52
CA SER A 28 -1.02 -20.40 -7.72
C SER A 28 -0.79 -19.52 -6.49
N ILE A 29 -0.85 -18.19 -6.67
CA ILE A 29 -0.77 -17.22 -5.58
C ILE A 29 -1.91 -17.44 -4.57
N ALA A 30 -3.15 -17.59 -5.05
CA ALA A 30 -4.30 -17.89 -4.21
C ALA A 30 -4.15 -19.20 -3.45
N TRP A 31 -3.63 -20.25 -4.10
CA TRP A 31 -3.39 -21.55 -3.48
C TRP A 31 -2.40 -21.45 -2.31
N HIS A 32 -1.28 -20.74 -2.51
CA HIS A 32 -0.28 -20.54 -1.47
C HIS A 32 -0.83 -19.73 -0.30
N LYS A 33 -1.51 -18.61 -0.58
CA LYS A 33 -2.08 -17.74 0.47
C LYS A 33 -3.22 -18.41 1.23
N ALA A 34 -4.00 -19.28 0.59
CA ALA A 34 -4.97 -20.15 1.27
C ALA A 34 -4.33 -21.27 2.11
N GLY A 35 -2.99 -21.37 2.15
CA GLY A 35 -2.27 -22.23 3.09
C GLY A 35 -2.51 -21.87 4.56
N ILE A 36 -2.99 -20.64 4.84
CA ILE A 36 -3.37 -20.22 6.19
C ILE A 36 -4.69 -20.83 6.65
N PHE A 37 -5.52 -21.36 5.74
CA PHE A 37 -6.81 -21.99 6.09
C PHE A 37 -6.58 -23.24 6.92
N LYS A 38 -7.29 -23.34 8.06
CA LYS A 38 -7.17 -24.42 9.04
C LYS A 38 -8.44 -25.26 9.10
N ASN A 39 -8.27 -26.52 9.52
CA ASN A 39 -9.39 -27.45 9.71
C ASN A 39 -10.37 -26.95 10.77
N GLY A 40 -11.66 -26.86 10.42
CA GLY A 40 -12.69 -26.26 11.27
C GLY A 40 -12.53 -24.75 11.50
N GLY A 41 -11.71 -24.09 10.67
CA GLY A 41 -11.49 -22.65 10.72
C GLY A 41 -12.54 -21.86 9.94
N MET A 42 -12.44 -20.54 10.06
CA MET A 42 -13.24 -19.54 9.38
C MET A 42 -12.31 -18.62 8.59
N ALA A 43 -12.65 -18.35 7.33
CA ALA A 43 -11.92 -17.45 6.46
C ALA A 43 -12.85 -16.33 6.00
N VAL A 44 -12.37 -15.09 6.07
CA VAL A 44 -13.00 -13.96 5.39
C VAL A 44 -12.06 -13.49 4.30
N VAL A 45 -12.59 -13.25 3.11
CA VAL A 45 -11.79 -12.80 1.96
C VAL A 45 -12.36 -11.51 1.39
N SER A 46 -11.48 -10.61 0.95
CA SER A 46 -11.89 -9.49 0.09
C SER A 46 -12.39 -10.03 -1.25
N LYS A 47 -13.10 -9.21 -2.02
CA LYS A 47 -13.46 -9.54 -3.41
C LYS A 47 -12.19 -9.84 -4.23
N GLN A 48 -12.22 -10.91 -5.00
CA GLN A 48 -11.09 -11.37 -5.84
C GLN A 48 -11.53 -11.58 -7.29
N PRO A 49 -10.58 -11.66 -8.24
CA PRO A 49 -10.84 -12.24 -9.56
C PRO A 49 -11.41 -13.66 -9.45
N ASN A 50 -12.22 -14.06 -10.42
CA ASN A 50 -12.95 -15.34 -10.39
C ASN A 50 -12.02 -16.55 -10.20
N ALA A 51 -10.90 -16.59 -10.93
CA ALA A 51 -9.93 -17.66 -10.85
C ALA A 51 -9.33 -17.82 -9.44
N ALA A 52 -8.93 -16.70 -8.82
CA ALA A 52 -8.44 -16.67 -7.45
C ALA A 52 -9.53 -17.12 -6.45
N MET A 53 -10.74 -16.58 -6.58
CA MET A 53 -11.86 -16.91 -5.69
C MET A 53 -12.22 -18.40 -5.74
N GLN A 54 -12.25 -19.00 -6.94
CA GLN A 54 -12.48 -20.44 -7.11
C GLN A 54 -11.40 -21.27 -6.40
N MET A 55 -10.13 -20.86 -6.50
CA MET A 55 -9.04 -21.54 -5.81
C MET A 55 -9.17 -21.42 -4.28
N LEU A 56 -9.48 -20.23 -3.75
CA LEU A 56 -9.71 -20.02 -2.32
C LEU A 56 -10.84 -20.92 -1.81
N LYS A 57 -11.98 -20.98 -2.53
CA LYS A 57 -13.12 -21.85 -2.18
C LYS A 57 -12.75 -23.33 -2.21
N LYS A 58 -12.06 -23.78 -3.26
CA LYS A 58 -11.58 -25.16 -3.37
C LYS A 58 -10.71 -25.52 -2.17
N ARG A 59 -9.77 -24.63 -1.81
CA ARG A 59 -8.88 -24.85 -0.67
C ARG A 59 -9.61 -24.85 0.67
N ALA A 60 -10.58 -23.97 0.85
CA ALA A 60 -11.43 -23.91 2.03
C ALA A 60 -12.21 -25.23 2.20
N SER A 61 -12.83 -25.74 1.13
CA SER A 61 -13.52 -27.03 1.13
C SER A 61 -12.58 -28.21 1.47
N CYS A 62 -11.40 -28.30 0.83
CA CYS A 62 -10.41 -29.35 1.16
C CYS A 62 -9.91 -29.30 2.61
N LYS A 63 -10.01 -28.14 3.26
CA LYS A 63 -9.60 -27.93 4.64
C LYS A 63 -10.78 -27.90 5.61
N ASN A 64 -12.02 -28.22 5.20
CA ASN A 64 -13.22 -28.02 6.02
C ASN A 64 -13.23 -26.66 6.74
N CYS A 65 -12.85 -25.61 6.02
CA CYS A 65 -12.81 -24.24 6.50
C CYS A 65 -14.02 -23.52 5.91
N LEU A 66 -14.79 -22.83 6.77
CA LEU A 66 -15.84 -21.94 6.31
C LEU A 66 -15.22 -20.73 5.63
N ILE A 67 -15.83 -20.23 4.56
CA ILE A 67 -15.34 -19.08 3.81
C ILE A 67 -16.48 -18.12 3.51
N TRP A 68 -16.25 -16.83 3.78
CA TRP A 68 -17.15 -15.75 3.41
C TRP A 68 -16.41 -14.65 2.68
N VAL A 69 -17.12 -14.00 1.76
CA VAL A 69 -16.67 -12.75 1.16
C VAL A 69 -17.10 -11.60 2.06
N ALA A 70 -16.19 -10.66 2.32
CA ALA A 70 -16.51 -9.42 3.00
C ALA A 70 -17.46 -8.57 2.12
N PRO A 71 -18.60 -8.09 2.65
CA PRO A 71 -19.50 -7.24 1.89
C PRO A 71 -18.84 -5.91 1.52
N PRO A 72 -19.28 -5.27 0.42
CA PRO A 72 -18.74 -3.99 -0.01
C PRO A 72 -19.03 -2.89 1.02
N PHE A 73 -18.24 -1.83 1.00
CA PHE A 73 -18.32 -0.74 1.97
C PHE A 73 -19.70 -0.07 2.04
N ASN A 74 -20.37 0.08 0.90
CA ASN A 74 -21.72 0.64 0.83
C ASN A 74 -22.83 -0.28 1.37
N ALA A 75 -22.55 -1.55 1.67
CA ALA A 75 -23.53 -2.46 2.27
C ALA A 75 -23.68 -2.26 3.79
N TYR A 76 -22.74 -1.56 4.43
CA TYR A 76 -22.77 -1.28 5.87
C TYR A 76 -23.66 -0.09 6.19
N GLY A 77 -24.26 -0.12 7.39
CA GLY A 77 -25.06 0.99 7.90
C GLY A 77 -24.16 1.97 8.61
N TRP A 78 -23.79 3.03 7.90
CA TRP A 78 -22.95 4.09 8.44
C TRP A 78 -23.81 5.09 9.22
N PRO A 79 -23.54 5.33 10.52
CA PRO A 79 -24.30 6.32 11.30
C PRO A 79 -23.88 7.77 10.98
N LEU A 80 -22.93 7.96 10.06
CA LEU A 80 -22.38 9.24 9.64
C LEU A 80 -22.56 9.41 8.13
N ARG A 81 -22.76 10.66 7.68
CA ARG A 81 -22.83 10.99 6.24
C ARG A 81 -21.48 10.83 5.55
N ASN A 82 -20.42 11.26 6.22
CA ASN A 82 -19.04 11.17 5.75
C ASN A 82 -18.27 10.28 6.71
N VAL A 83 -17.68 9.20 6.18
CA VAL A 83 -16.88 8.27 6.97
C VAL A 83 -15.42 8.62 6.77
N GLU A 84 -14.76 9.03 7.84
CA GLU A 84 -13.33 9.31 7.86
C GLU A 84 -12.56 8.07 8.30
N TYR A 85 -11.41 7.84 7.66
CA TYR A 85 -10.49 6.78 8.01
C TYR A 85 -9.05 7.30 7.88
N GLY A 86 -8.19 6.91 8.83
CA GLY A 86 -6.88 7.52 9.02
C GLY A 86 -5.85 7.19 7.94
N ILE A 87 -6.09 6.15 7.14
CA ILE A 87 -5.27 5.80 5.97
C ILE A 87 -6.04 6.15 4.70
N SER A 88 -5.63 7.17 3.96
CA SER A 88 -6.37 7.63 2.79
C SER A 88 -6.38 6.61 1.63
N GLY A 89 -7.31 6.81 0.68
CA GLY A 89 -7.44 6.00 -0.54
C GLY A 89 -8.72 5.16 -0.60
N ILE A 90 -9.30 5.02 -1.80
CA ILE A 90 -10.55 4.29 -1.99
C ILE A 90 -10.39 2.79 -1.74
N HIS A 91 -9.22 2.25 -2.09
CA HIS A 91 -8.87 0.84 -1.90
C HIS A 91 -8.92 0.41 -0.42
N GLN A 92 -8.76 1.36 0.52
CA GLN A 92 -8.85 1.08 1.96
C GLN A 92 -10.25 0.64 2.39
N GLN A 93 -11.30 0.96 1.62
CA GLN A 93 -12.65 0.47 1.88
C GLN A 93 -12.73 -1.07 1.87
N LEU A 94 -11.97 -1.74 0.99
CA LEU A 94 -11.90 -3.22 0.98
C LEU A 94 -11.14 -3.77 2.20
N ASN A 95 -10.08 -3.07 2.63
CA ASN A 95 -9.31 -3.45 3.81
C ASN A 95 -10.13 -3.27 5.09
N ILE A 96 -10.87 -2.16 5.20
CA ILE A 96 -11.75 -1.83 6.32
C ILE A 96 -12.86 -2.88 6.46
N THR A 97 -13.56 -3.19 5.37
CA THR A 97 -14.66 -4.16 5.41
C THR A 97 -14.19 -5.58 5.73
N LEU A 98 -13.01 -5.99 5.23
CA LEU A 98 -12.38 -7.25 5.63
C LEU A 98 -12.03 -7.24 7.12
N ALA A 99 -11.37 -6.18 7.61
CA ALA A 99 -11.01 -6.05 9.02
C ALA A 99 -12.25 -6.09 9.93
N PHE A 100 -13.33 -5.42 9.53
CA PHE A 100 -14.60 -5.39 10.27
C PHE A 100 -15.21 -6.78 10.44
N GLN A 101 -15.26 -7.58 9.38
CA GLN A 101 -15.75 -8.95 9.46
C GLN A 101 -14.84 -9.85 10.31
N LEU A 102 -13.52 -9.71 10.19
CA LEU A 102 -12.58 -10.47 11.01
C LEU A 102 -12.74 -10.15 12.50
N VAL A 103 -12.84 -8.87 12.85
CA VAL A 103 -13.04 -8.44 14.25
C VAL A 103 -14.42 -8.89 14.76
N LYS A 104 -15.47 -8.79 13.94
CA LYS A 104 -16.81 -9.30 14.28
C LYS A 104 -16.76 -10.79 14.63
N LEU A 105 -16.23 -11.62 13.74
CA LEU A 105 -16.14 -13.06 13.95
C LEU A 105 -15.29 -13.40 15.18
N TRP A 106 -14.21 -12.65 15.43
CA TRP A 106 -13.39 -12.82 16.62
C TRP A 106 -14.17 -12.51 17.89
N LEU A 107 -14.89 -11.38 17.93
CA LEU A 107 -15.69 -10.96 19.07
C LEU A 107 -16.82 -11.95 19.39
N GLU A 108 -17.51 -12.44 18.36
CA GLU A 108 -18.54 -13.49 18.47
C GLU A 108 -17.94 -14.77 19.05
N LYS A 109 -16.77 -15.18 18.56
CA LYS A 109 -16.08 -16.38 19.03
C LYS A 109 -15.62 -16.30 20.49
N VAL A 110 -15.15 -15.13 20.94
CA VAL A 110 -14.73 -14.95 22.34
C VAL A 110 -15.89 -14.56 23.26
N HIS A 111 -17.14 -14.62 22.76
CA HIS A 111 -18.36 -14.25 23.47
C HIS A 111 -18.31 -12.86 24.11
N LYS A 112 -17.66 -11.90 23.45
CA LYS A 112 -17.61 -10.50 23.89
C LYS A 112 -18.36 -9.62 22.92
N PHE A 113 -19.20 -8.72 23.46
CA PHE A 113 -19.92 -7.72 22.67
C PHE A 113 -20.76 -8.33 21.53
N THR A 114 -21.38 -9.48 21.74
CA THR A 114 -22.20 -10.18 20.72
C THR A 114 -23.40 -9.34 20.26
N ASP A 115 -23.97 -8.54 21.15
CA ASP A 115 -25.14 -7.68 20.85
C ASP A 115 -24.76 -6.39 20.11
N LEU A 116 -23.46 -6.18 19.83
CA LEU A 116 -22.95 -4.98 19.18
C LEU A 116 -23.35 -4.89 17.70
N PHE A 117 -23.54 -6.04 17.06
CA PHE A 117 -23.76 -6.12 15.61
C PHE A 117 -25.24 -6.30 15.29
N LYS A 118 -25.93 -5.18 15.09
CA LYS A 118 -27.28 -5.20 14.51
C LYS A 118 -27.15 -5.45 13.02
N HIS A 119 -27.57 -6.64 12.59
CA HIS A 119 -27.60 -7.01 11.18
C HIS A 119 -28.54 -6.09 10.41
N ILE A 120 -28.12 -5.71 9.21
CA ILE A 120 -28.96 -4.99 8.28
C ILE A 120 -29.57 -6.04 7.37
N GLU A 121 -30.89 -6.20 7.45
CA GLU A 121 -31.65 -7.02 6.51
C GLU A 121 -31.71 -6.32 5.14
N ASN A 122 -30.55 -6.19 4.47
CA ASN A 122 -30.51 -5.70 3.11
C ASN A 122 -31.03 -6.81 2.18
N THR A 123 -32.28 -6.66 1.79
CA THR A 123 -33.12 -7.55 0.98
C THR A 123 -32.67 -7.67 -0.49
N SER A 124 -31.39 -7.49 -0.81
CA SER A 124 -30.91 -7.46 -2.22
C SER A 124 -29.51 -8.03 -2.46
N LEU A 125 -28.85 -8.66 -1.48
CA LEU A 125 -27.63 -9.43 -1.72
C LEU A 125 -27.95 -10.92 -1.55
N SER A 126 -28.59 -11.49 -2.57
CA SER A 126 -28.84 -12.92 -2.73
C SER A 126 -27.56 -13.73 -3.02
N ASN A 127 -26.43 -13.34 -2.43
CA ASN A 127 -25.20 -14.10 -2.52
C ASN A 127 -24.97 -14.84 -1.19
N PRO A 128 -25.25 -16.16 -1.12
CA PRO A 128 -25.08 -16.94 0.11
C PRO A 128 -23.62 -17.01 0.58
N GLU A 129 -22.67 -16.62 -0.25
CA GLU A 129 -21.24 -16.62 0.06
C GLU A 129 -20.76 -15.32 0.70
N MET A 130 -21.62 -14.29 0.78
CA MET A 130 -21.29 -13.00 1.38
C MET A 130 -21.70 -12.98 2.85
N SER A 131 -20.79 -12.52 3.71
CA SER A 131 -21.13 -12.29 5.13
C SER A 131 -22.09 -11.10 5.27
N PRO A 132 -23.04 -11.13 6.22
CA PRO A 132 -23.98 -10.04 6.40
C PRO A 132 -23.26 -8.78 6.90
N ALA A 133 -23.61 -7.64 6.30
CA ALA A 133 -23.23 -6.34 6.81
C ALA A 133 -24.01 -5.99 8.09
N PHE A 134 -23.56 -4.96 8.78
CA PHE A 134 -24.13 -4.53 10.05
C PHE A 134 -24.06 -3.00 10.19
N VAL A 135 -24.84 -2.47 11.12
CA VAL A 135 -24.72 -1.06 11.54
C VAL A 135 -23.38 -0.87 12.24
N VAL A 136 -22.53 0.00 11.71
CA VAL A 136 -21.15 0.14 12.18
C VAL A 136 -21.12 0.75 13.58
N PRO A 137 -20.58 0.05 14.59
CA PRO A 137 -20.50 0.57 15.95
C PRO A 137 -19.51 1.73 16.07
N GLN A 138 -19.74 2.65 17.01
CA GLN A 138 -18.86 3.82 17.22
C GLN A 138 -17.39 3.42 17.44
N LYS A 139 -17.12 2.35 18.21
CA LYS A 139 -15.77 1.84 18.44
C LYS A 139 -15.04 1.43 17.15
N PHE A 140 -15.76 0.94 16.15
CA PHE A 140 -15.19 0.57 14.85
C PHE A 140 -14.86 1.81 14.02
N LEU A 141 -15.72 2.84 14.07
CA LEU A 141 -15.46 4.13 13.44
C LEU A 141 -14.21 4.79 14.03
N ASP A 142 -14.09 4.81 15.36
CA ASP A 142 -12.90 5.32 16.03
C ASP A 142 -11.65 4.51 15.65
N GLY A 143 -11.77 3.18 15.55
CA GLY A 143 -10.69 2.30 15.12
C GLY A 143 -10.14 2.65 13.73
N ILE A 144 -11.02 2.84 12.73
CA ILE A 144 -10.57 3.20 11.37
C ILE A 144 -10.08 4.64 11.28
N ARG A 145 -10.69 5.56 12.03
CA ARG A 145 -10.31 6.98 12.05
C ARG A 145 -8.94 7.19 12.67
N LEU A 146 -8.63 6.47 13.75
CA LEU A 146 -7.36 6.57 14.47
C LEU A 146 -6.26 5.65 13.89
N CYS A 147 -6.59 4.81 12.91
CA CYS A 147 -5.62 3.91 12.30
C CYS A 147 -4.56 4.70 11.54
N GLN A 148 -3.29 4.47 11.89
CA GLN A 148 -2.13 5.04 11.20
C GLN A 148 -1.26 3.91 10.68
N TRP A 149 -0.77 4.05 9.45
CA TRP A 149 0.16 3.10 8.85
C TRP A 149 1.24 3.88 8.10
N HIS A 150 2.40 4.04 8.73
CA HIS A 150 3.51 4.77 8.15
C HIS A 150 3.93 4.19 6.80
N GLY A 151 4.09 5.06 5.80
CA GLY A 151 4.41 4.68 4.43
C GLY A 151 3.25 4.09 3.62
N ARG A 152 2.00 4.22 4.07
CA ARG A 152 0.79 3.90 3.30
C ARG A 152 -0.10 5.12 3.19
N SER A 153 -0.20 5.65 1.97
CA SER A 153 -1.00 6.83 1.66
C SER A 153 -0.80 7.98 2.65
N GLN A 154 0.47 8.18 3.05
CA GLN A 154 0.87 9.12 4.09
C GLN A 154 1.34 10.43 3.46
N ILE A 155 0.88 11.56 3.99
CA ILE A 155 1.28 12.90 3.54
C ILE A 155 2.08 13.57 4.65
N ILE A 156 3.25 14.12 4.30
CA ILE A 156 4.10 14.90 5.22
C ILE A 156 4.47 16.21 4.55
N LYS A 157 4.18 17.35 5.20
CA LYS A 157 4.58 18.67 4.72
C LYS A 157 5.78 19.20 5.49
N ARG A 158 6.82 19.67 4.77
CA ARG A 158 8.02 20.30 5.32
C ARG A 158 8.34 21.56 4.50
N GLY A 159 8.02 22.73 5.06
CA GLY A 159 8.18 24.00 4.33
C GLY A 159 7.36 24.01 3.03
N SER A 160 8.04 24.28 1.91
CA SER A 160 7.51 24.28 0.55
C SER A 160 7.41 22.88 -0.09
N VAL A 161 7.87 21.84 0.61
CA VAL A 161 7.86 20.46 0.10
C VAL A 161 6.75 19.66 0.75
N THR A 162 5.89 19.05 -0.08
CA THR A 162 4.88 18.09 0.36
C THR A 162 5.21 16.70 -0.17
N TYR A 163 5.49 15.77 0.75
CA TYR A 163 5.79 14.38 0.47
C TYR A 163 4.52 13.52 0.52
N TYR A 164 4.32 12.74 -0.52
CA TYR A 164 3.30 11.70 -0.64
C TYR A 164 4.01 10.36 -0.63
N LEU A 165 3.82 9.57 0.43
CA LEU A 165 4.57 8.37 0.72
C LEU A 165 3.66 7.15 0.61
N ASP A 166 3.93 6.25 -0.34
CA ASP A 166 3.25 4.96 -0.43
C ASP A 166 4.17 3.85 -0.94
N GLY A 167 4.34 2.78 -0.16
CA GLY A 167 5.15 1.61 -0.52
C GLY A 167 4.52 0.66 -1.54
N ALA A 168 3.73 1.15 -2.49
CA ALA A 168 3.21 0.37 -3.61
C ALA A 168 4.35 -0.27 -4.43
N HIS A 169 4.22 -1.54 -4.75
CA HIS A 169 5.27 -2.34 -5.41
C HIS A 169 4.71 -3.50 -6.24
N THR A 170 3.42 -3.43 -6.58
CA THR A 170 2.70 -4.32 -7.49
C THR A 170 1.89 -3.47 -8.45
N PRO A 171 1.50 -3.96 -9.64
CA PRO A 171 0.72 -3.18 -10.58
C PRO A 171 -0.57 -2.62 -9.96
N LYS A 172 -1.34 -3.47 -9.25
CA LYS A 172 -2.58 -3.03 -8.62
C LYS A 172 -2.36 -2.01 -7.50
N SER A 173 -1.31 -2.20 -6.69
CA SER A 173 -1.01 -1.25 -5.61
C SER A 173 -0.51 0.08 -6.15
N LEU A 174 0.21 0.09 -7.28
CA LEU A 174 0.66 1.31 -7.93
C LEU A 174 -0.52 2.10 -8.52
N GLU A 175 -1.48 1.42 -9.16
CA GLU A 175 -2.75 2.04 -9.57
C GLU A 175 -3.45 2.73 -8.38
N CYS A 176 -3.59 2.01 -7.27
CA CYS A 176 -4.21 2.52 -6.05
C CYS A 176 -3.45 3.71 -5.44
N CYS A 177 -2.12 3.67 -5.49
CA CYS A 177 -1.24 4.75 -5.08
C CYS A 177 -1.44 5.99 -5.96
N MET A 178 -1.48 5.83 -7.28
CA MET A 178 -1.67 6.95 -8.21
C MET A 178 -3.06 7.58 -8.08
N GLU A 179 -4.12 6.77 -7.95
CA GLU A 179 -5.47 7.27 -7.68
C GLU A 179 -5.52 8.10 -6.38
N TRP A 180 -4.90 7.60 -5.32
CA TRP A 180 -4.78 8.34 -4.06
C TRP A 180 -3.98 9.63 -4.21
N PHE A 181 -2.79 9.55 -4.80
CA PHE A 181 -1.91 10.69 -5.01
C PHE A 181 -2.62 11.81 -5.77
N LEU A 182 -3.25 11.49 -6.91
CA LEU A 182 -3.95 12.49 -7.73
C LEU A 182 -5.15 13.11 -7.02
N SER A 183 -5.93 12.30 -6.30
CA SER A 183 -7.07 12.77 -5.49
C SER A 183 -6.60 13.77 -4.43
N GLU A 184 -5.58 13.42 -3.64
CA GLU A 184 -5.07 14.29 -2.58
C GLU A 184 -4.37 15.53 -3.15
N LYS A 185 -3.65 15.37 -4.27
CA LYS A 185 -3.07 16.48 -5.03
C LYS A 185 -4.13 17.50 -5.44
N GLN A 186 -5.26 17.03 -5.96
CA GLN A 186 -6.37 17.89 -6.39
C GLN A 186 -7.06 18.59 -5.21
N LYS A 187 -7.17 17.93 -4.04
CA LYS A 187 -7.68 18.55 -2.82
C LYS A 187 -6.73 19.64 -2.31
N GLY A 188 -5.42 19.33 -2.31
CA GLY A 188 -4.36 20.23 -1.87
C GLY A 188 -4.12 21.41 -2.80
N SER A 189 -4.38 21.28 -4.10
CA SER A 189 -4.08 22.31 -5.09
C SER A 189 -4.80 23.65 -4.86
N ARG A 190 -5.93 23.63 -4.15
CA ARG A 190 -6.63 24.85 -3.73
C ARG A 190 -5.84 25.72 -2.75
N SER A 191 -4.84 25.14 -2.09
CA SER A 191 -4.00 25.81 -1.09
C SER A 191 -2.63 26.23 -1.63
N TRP A 192 -2.30 25.89 -2.87
CA TRP A 192 -1.00 26.19 -3.47
C TRP A 192 -0.98 27.57 -4.13
N GLU A 193 0.16 28.26 -4.00
CA GLU A 193 0.38 29.55 -4.66
C GLU A 193 0.57 29.42 -6.18
N CYS A 194 1.03 28.26 -6.67
CA CYS A 194 1.32 28.00 -8.08
C CYS A 194 1.20 26.50 -8.42
N ASP A 195 1.30 26.14 -9.71
CA ASP A 195 1.47 24.73 -10.12
C ASP A 195 2.76 24.20 -9.48
N PRO A 196 2.72 23.07 -8.74
CA PRO A 196 3.90 22.59 -8.02
C PRO A 196 4.93 21.99 -8.98
N PHE A 197 6.19 22.10 -8.61
CA PHE A 197 7.24 21.30 -9.22
C PHE A 197 7.11 19.85 -8.74
N GLN A 198 6.77 18.93 -9.64
CA GLN A 198 6.44 17.54 -9.29
C GLN A 198 7.66 16.64 -9.45
N ILE A 199 8.02 15.94 -8.37
CA ILE A 199 9.13 15.02 -8.30
C ILE A 199 8.61 13.60 -8.05
N LEU A 200 9.10 12.64 -8.82
CA LEU A 200 8.98 11.21 -8.52
C LEU A 200 10.27 10.75 -7.85
N LEU A 201 10.20 10.12 -6.69
CA LEU A 201 11.31 9.38 -6.09
C LEU A 201 10.94 7.89 -6.10
N PHE A 202 11.62 7.10 -6.92
CA PHE A 202 11.22 5.73 -7.21
C PHE A 202 12.35 4.72 -7.09
N HIS A 203 12.02 3.56 -6.54
CA HIS A 203 12.89 2.39 -6.53
C HIS A 203 12.07 1.11 -6.40
N CYS A 204 12.31 0.10 -7.24
CA CYS A 204 11.79 -1.25 -7.06
C CYS A 204 12.91 -2.28 -6.78
N THR A 205 12.71 -3.09 -5.74
CA THR A 205 13.68 -4.09 -5.24
C THR A 205 13.41 -5.51 -5.74
N GLY A 206 14.41 -6.38 -5.67
CA GLY A 206 14.30 -7.82 -5.90
C GLY A 206 14.10 -8.23 -7.36
N THR A 207 13.27 -9.23 -7.65
CA THR A 207 13.03 -9.73 -9.02
C THR A 207 11.98 -8.93 -9.81
N ARG A 208 11.62 -7.73 -9.34
CA ARG A 208 10.58 -6.90 -9.94
C ARG A 208 11.13 -6.17 -11.17
N ASP A 209 10.35 -6.18 -12.24
CA ASP A 209 10.73 -5.54 -13.51
C ASP A 209 10.26 -4.07 -13.53
N PRO A 210 11.18 -3.09 -13.57
CA PRO A 210 10.82 -1.67 -13.67
C PRO A 210 10.00 -1.35 -14.92
N ALA A 211 10.08 -2.15 -15.99
CA ALA A 211 9.30 -1.97 -17.21
C ALA A 211 7.79 -2.16 -17.00
N ILE A 212 7.37 -2.71 -15.86
CA ILE A 212 5.95 -2.81 -15.50
C ILE A 212 5.46 -1.53 -14.82
N PHE A 213 6.34 -0.82 -14.10
CA PHE A 213 5.97 0.29 -13.22
C PHE A 213 6.23 1.66 -13.86
N LEU A 214 7.41 1.84 -14.46
CA LEU A 214 7.85 3.13 -14.99
C LEU A 214 6.95 3.64 -16.13
N PRO A 215 6.48 2.80 -17.10
CA PRO A 215 5.52 3.27 -18.10
C PRO A 215 4.18 3.73 -17.53
N GLU A 216 3.73 3.14 -16.43
CA GLU A 216 2.48 3.54 -15.77
C GLU A 216 2.65 4.87 -15.04
N LEU A 217 3.77 5.04 -14.33
CA LEU A 217 4.12 6.29 -13.65
C LEU A 217 4.36 7.43 -14.64
N SER A 218 4.92 7.12 -15.80
CA SER A 218 5.26 8.10 -16.80
C SER A 218 4.06 8.67 -17.56
N LYS A 219 2.87 8.08 -17.42
CA LYS A 219 1.61 8.67 -17.91
C LYS A 219 1.26 9.98 -17.19
N TYR A 220 1.92 10.27 -16.07
CA TYR A 220 1.64 11.42 -15.23
C TYR A 220 2.77 12.45 -15.31
N LYS A 221 2.40 13.73 -15.14
CA LYS A 221 3.34 14.85 -15.25
C LYS A 221 4.26 14.92 -14.03
N PHE A 222 5.47 14.39 -14.17
CA PHE A 222 6.60 14.66 -13.28
C PHE A 222 7.62 15.53 -14.01
N SER A 223 8.15 16.57 -13.35
CA SER A 223 9.20 17.43 -13.89
C SER A 223 10.60 16.81 -13.70
N LEU A 224 10.74 16.00 -12.66
CA LEU A 224 11.98 15.35 -12.27
C LEU A 224 11.69 13.96 -11.69
N ALA A 225 12.38 12.95 -12.20
CA ALA A 225 12.42 11.62 -11.60
C ALA A 225 13.78 11.40 -10.94
N LEU A 226 13.76 10.96 -9.68
CA LEU A 226 14.90 10.65 -8.86
C LEU A 226 14.94 9.14 -8.62
N PHE A 227 16.09 8.54 -8.89
CA PHE A 227 16.30 7.11 -8.68
C PHE A 227 17.45 6.92 -7.69
N CYS A 228 17.18 6.20 -6.60
CA CYS A 228 18.18 5.88 -5.59
C CYS A 228 17.90 4.50 -4.99
N PRO A 229 18.87 3.84 -4.35
CA PRO A 229 18.60 2.60 -3.65
C PRO A 229 17.80 2.91 -2.38
N ALA A 230 17.20 1.88 -1.78
CA ALA A 230 16.51 2.02 -0.50
C ALA A 230 17.47 2.21 0.70
N GLN A 231 18.75 2.52 0.47
CA GLN A 231 19.77 2.72 1.50
C GLN A 231 19.77 4.18 1.96
N LEU A 232 19.69 4.41 3.27
CA LEU A 232 19.68 5.76 3.85
C LEU A 232 20.97 6.55 3.54
N ASN A 233 22.12 5.97 3.89
CA ASN A 233 23.45 6.58 3.79
C ASN A 233 24.40 5.66 3.00
N PRO A 234 25.42 6.18 2.30
CA PRO A 234 26.31 5.36 1.44
C PRO A 234 27.17 4.35 2.22
N VAL A 235 27.35 4.55 3.53
CA VAL A 235 28.05 3.59 4.40
C VAL A 235 27.05 2.53 4.86
N THR A 236 27.35 1.26 4.57
CA THR A 236 26.62 0.14 5.13
C THR A 236 26.90 0.06 6.62
N ASP A 237 26.00 0.60 7.45
CA ASP A 237 25.96 0.21 8.85
C ASP A 237 25.64 -1.28 8.90
N LEU A 238 26.61 -2.07 9.37
CA LEU A 238 26.52 -3.52 9.62
C LEU A 238 25.37 -3.90 10.58
N HIS A 239 24.68 -2.91 11.16
CA HIS A 239 23.57 -3.03 12.10
C HIS A 239 22.21 -2.52 11.57
N SER A 240 22.09 -2.13 10.30
CA SER A 240 20.81 -1.65 9.77
C SER A 240 19.92 -2.80 9.26
N ASP A 241 18.74 -2.96 9.85
CA ASP A 241 17.67 -3.85 9.36
C ASP A 241 17.14 -3.45 7.96
N GLN A 242 17.61 -2.32 7.43
CA GLN A 242 17.31 -1.79 6.10
C GLN A 242 18.30 -2.24 5.02
N ALA A 243 19.39 -2.91 5.38
CA ALA A 243 20.33 -3.43 4.39
C ALA A 243 19.66 -4.53 3.56
N ASP A 244 19.54 -4.31 2.26
CA ASP A 244 19.13 -5.36 1.32
C ASP A 244 20.29 -6.34 1.14
N TYR A 245 20.41 -7.29 2.07
CA TYR A 245 21.45 -8.33 2.09
C TYR A 245 21.38 -9.28 0.88
N THR A 246 20.37 -9.15 0.00
CA THR A 246 20.19 -10.04 -1.15
C THR A 246 20.93 -9.57 -2.41
N HIS A 247 21.34 -8.29 -2.48
CA HIS A 247 21.96 -7.70 -3.66
C HIS A 247 23.19 -6.86 -3.31
N SER A 248 24.27 -7.04 -4.08
CA SER A 248 25.49 -6.24 -3.90
C SER A 248 25.24 -4.76 -4.27
N ILE A 249 25.98 -3.84 -3.64
CA ILE A 249 25.91 -2.40 -3.93
C ILE A 249 26.04 -2.13 -5.44
N HIS A 250 26.92 -2.86 -6.12
CA HIS A 250 27.11 -2.74 -7.57
C HIS A 250 25.84 -3.10 -8.37
N GLN A 251 25.14 -4.17 -8.00
CA GLN A 251 23.87 -4.56 -8.65
C GLN A 251 22.78 -3.51 -8.43
N GLN A 252 22.73 -2.89 -7.25
CA GLN A 252 21.78 -1.81 -6.98
C GLN A 252 22.05 -0.57 -7.82
N LEU A 253 23.32 -0.20 -8.00
CA LEU A 253 23.72 0.94 -8.85
C LEU A 253 23.41 0.70 -10.33
N ILE A 254 23.68 -0.50 -10.86
CA ILE A 254 23.28 -0.87 -12.23
C ILE A 254 21.78 -0.70 -12.40
N ARG A 255 21.00 -1.19 -11.44
CA ARG A 255 19.54 -1.09 -11.48
C ARG A 255 19.03 0.36 -11.45
N ILE A 256 19.68 1.23 -10.69
CA ILE A 256 19.35 2.66 -10.68
C ILE A 256 19.59 3.28 -12.05
N ALA A 257 20.72 2.95 -12.69
CA ALA A 257 21.02 3.38 -14.05
C ALA A 257 19.99 2.84 -15.05
N ASP A 258 19.57 1.58 -14.91
CA ASP A 258 18.53 0.96 -15.75
C ASP A 258 17.19 1.70 -15.60
N HIS A 259 16.79 2.05 -14.37
CA HIS A 259 15.57 2.83 -14.13
C HIS A 259 15.63 4.21 -14.80
N ALA A 260 16.75 4.90 -14.66
CA ALA A 260 16.94 6.23 -15.22
C ALA A 260 17.02 6.20 -16.75
N ALA A 261 17.70 5.21 -17.33
CA ALA A 261 17.74 4.99 -18.78
C ALA A 261 16.32 4.73 -19.31
N MET A 262 15.58 3.83 -18.69
CA MET A 262 14.20 3.53 -19.08
C MET A 262 13.30 4.76 -19.00
N TRP A 263 13.43 5.58 -17.95
CA TRP A 263 12.68 6.84 -17.84
C TRP A 263 13.00 7.83 -18.97
N ARG A 264 14.28 7.93 -19.38
CA ARG A 264 14.73 8.79 -20.48
C ARG A 264 14.25 8.27 -21.85
N ASP A 265 14.27 6.96 -22.07
CA ASP A 265 13.94 6.32 -23.35
C ASP A 265 12.48 6.50 -23.76
N PHE A 266 11.57 6.66 -22.80
CA PHE A 266 10.18 7.00 -23.08
C PHE A 266 9.99 8.43 -23.64
N ASN A 267 11.10 9.16 -23.89
CA ASN A 267 11.20 10.37 -24.71
C ASN A 267 10.24 11.50 -24.28
N PHE A 268 10.16 11.73 -22.97
CA PHE A 268 9.38 12.81 -22.40
C PHE A 268 10.16 14.13 -22.50
N ALA A 269 9.76 14.97 -23.45
CA ALA A 269 10.46 16.22 -23.77
C ALA A 269 10.68 17.17 -22.57
N ASP A 270 9.89 17.03 -21.49
CA ASP A 270 9.87 17.95 -20.35
C ASP A 270 10.23 17.31 -18.98
N SER A 271 10.52 16.00 -18.90
CA SER A 271 10.91 15.35 -17.64
C SER A 271 12.40 15.01 -17.63
N SER A 272 13.09 15.42 -16.56
CA SER A 272 14.49 15.05 -16.32
C SER A 272 14.59 13.80 -15.41
N ALA A 273 15.73 13.11 -15.45
CA ALA A 273 16.04 11.96 -14.59
C ALA A 273 17.43 12.10 -13.96
N GLU A 274 17.50 12.01 -12.63
CA GLU A 274 18.73 12.10 -11.84
C GLU A 274 18.91 10.81 -10.99
N GLU A 275 20.16 10.40 -10.81
CA GLU A 275 20.56 9.17 -10.14
C GLU A 275 21.35 9.48 -8.88
N PHE A 276 21.08 8.75 -7.79
CA PHE A 276 21.73 8.91 -6.50
C PHE A 276 22.13 7.55 -5.92
N ASP A 277 23.21 7.53 -5.15
CA ASP A 277 23.72 6.32 -4.49
C ASP A 277 23.05 6.03 -3.13
N CYS A 278 22.24 6.96 -2.61
CA CYS A 278 21.51 6.80 -1.35
C CYS A 278 20.32 7.78 -1.25
N VAL A 279 19.41 7.50 -0.32
CA VAL A 279 18.23 8.33 -0.05
C VAL A 279 18.62 9.71 0.48
N GLN A 280 19.65 9.82 1.32
CA GLN A 280 20.04 11.11 1.88
C GLN A 280 20.37 12.15 0.79
N LYS A 281 21.17 11.79 -0.22
CA LYS A 281 21.53 12.73 -1.30
C LYS A 281 20.33 13.09 -2.18
N ALA A 282 19.42 12.14 -2.43
CA ALA A 282 18.17 12.42 -3.15
C ALA A 282 17.29 13.41 -2.35
N MET A 283 17.24 13.27 -1.03
CA MET A 283 16.52 14.19 -0.15
C MET A 283 17.17 15.58 -0.10
N GLU A 284 18.49 15.68 -0.06
CA GLU A 284 19.22 16.95 -0.16
C GLU A 284 18.91 17.67 -1.49
N ARG A 285 18.80 16.92 -2.59
CA ARG A 285 18.38 17.46 -3.89
C ARG A 285 16.96 18.02 -3.86
N ILE A 286 16.03 17.28 -3.25
CA ILE A 286 14.63 17.71 -3.07
C ILE A 286 14.56 18.99 -2.23
N GLU A 287 15.31 19.05 -1.13
CA GLU A 287 15.33 20.21 -0.23
C GLU A 287 15.89 21.46 -0.90
N LYS A 288 16.97 21.31 -1.69
CA LYS A 288 17.48 22.41 -2.50
C LYS A 288 16.42 22.95 -3.46
N LEU A 289 15.67 22.06 -4.12
CA LEU A 289 14.55 22.46 -4.96
C LEU A 289 13.42 23.11 -4.16
N GLY A 290 13.15 22.64 -2.94
CA GLY A 290 12.21 23.27 -2.02
C GLY A 290 12.62 24.70 -1.63
N ALA A 291 13.91 24.98 -1.48
CA ALA A 291 14.40 26.33 -1.22
C ALA A 291 14.31 27.26 -2.45
N GLU A 292 14.44 26.69 -3.65
CA GLU A 292 14.41 27.44 -4.92
C GLU A 292 13.00 27.64 -5.49
N LYS A 293 12.07 26.72 -5.19
CA LYS A 293 10.72 26.69 -5.74
C LYS A 293 9.68 26.98 -4.65
N LYS A 294 8.59 27.65 -5.03
CA LYS A 294 7.51 28.00 -4.11
C LYS A 294 6.73 26.79 -3.59
N GLU A 295 6.47 25.80 -4.45
CA GLU A 295 5.75 24.60 -4.10
C GLU A 295 6.38 23.40 -4.82
N VAL A 296 6.74 22.38 -4.03
CA VAL A 296 7.32 21.12 -4.51
C VAL A 296 6.48 19.97 -3.98
N VAL A 297 6.11 19.05 -4.87
CA VAL A 297 5.36 17.84 -4.53
C VAL A 297 6.21 16.64 -4.88
N VAL A 298 6.40 15.76 -3.92
CA VAL A 298 7.22 14.55 -4.10
C VAL A 298 6.35 13.33 -3.89
N LEU A 299 6.25 12.46 -4.91
CA LEU A 299 5.72 11.11 -4.73
C LEU A 299 6.88 10.15 -4.49
N VAL A 300 6.87 9.46 -3.35
CA VAL A 300 7.83 8.40 -3.01
C VAL A 300 7.14 7.05 -3.06
N THR A 301 7.56 6.20 -3.99
CA THR A 301 6.90 4.90 -4.21
C THR A 301 7.83 3.84 -4.84
N GLY A 302 7.29 2.64 -5.10
CA GLY A 302 8.00 1.51 -5.71
C GLY A 302 8.53 0.49 -4.71
N SER A 303 8.75 0.89 -3.45
CA SER A 303 9.27 0.01 -2.40
C SER A 303 8.95 0.53 -1.00
N LEU A 304 8.50 -0.36 -0.12
CA LEU A 304 8.37 -0.05 1.32
C LEU A 304 9.71 0.27 1.98
N HIS A 305 10.81 -0.34 1.51
CA HIS A 305 12.14 -0.04 2.05
C HIS A 305 12.56 1.39 1.70
N LEU A 306 12.32 1.83 0.46
CA LEU A 306 12.60 3.21 0.05
C LEU A 306 11.80 4.20 0.91
N VAL A 307 10.50 3.95 1.06
CA VAL A 307 9.63 4.81 1.88
C VAL A 307 10.08 4.83 3.34
N GLY A 308 10.48 3.68 3.90
CA GLY A 308 11.04 3.58 5.25
C GLY A 308 12.32 4.41 5.43
N SER A 309 13.22 4.38 4.45
CA SER A 309 14.45 5.19 4.46
C SER A 309 14.18 6.68 4.31
N VAL A 310 13.19 7.08 3.50
CA VAL A 310 12.75 8.48 3.42
C VAL A 310 12.13 8.96 4.72
N LEU A 311 11.29 8.14 5.36
CA LEU A 311 10.72 8.44 6.68
C LEU A 311 11.83 8.63 7.73
N ALA A 312 12.81 7.72 7.77
CA ALA A 312 13.96 7.85 8.65
C ALA A 312 14.71 9.18 8.40
N ALA A 313 15.00 9.52 7.13
CA ALA A 313 15.65 10.77 6.77
C ALA A 313 14.86 12.02 7.22
N LEU A 314 13.53 11.99 7.09
CA LEU A 314 12.64 13.07 7.53
C LEU A 314 12.57 13.19 9.06
N ASP A 315 12.59 12.06 9.78
CA ASP A 315 12.51 12.04 11.24
C ASP A 315 13.81 12.49 11.91
N PHE A 316 14.97 12.05 11.39
CA PHE A 316 16.28 12.50 11.85
C PHE A 316 16.39 14.03 11.83
N LYS A 317 15.88 14.69 10.77
CA LYS A 317 15.93 16.16 10.67
C LYS A 317 14.99 16.87 11.65
N SER A 318 13.87 16.28 12.05
CA SER A 318 13.02 16.87 13.10
C SER A 318 13.70 16.93 14.47
N ILE A 319 14.64 16.02 14.77
CA ILE A 319 15.33 15.97 16.05
C ILE A 319 16.40 17.07 16.17
N PHE A 320 17.02 17.48 15.06
CA PHE A 320 18.06 18.52 15.06
C PHE A 320 17.54 19.95 14.82
N LEU A 321 16.23 20.10 14.59
CA LEU A 321 15.56 21.41 14.38
C LEU A 321 14.59 21.76 15.52
N ALA A 322 14.49 20.93 16.56
CA ALA A 322 13.73 21.18 17.80
C ALA A 322 14.67 21.60 18.93
#